data_AF-A0A7L3EZW3-F1
#
_entry.id   AF-A0A7L3EZW3-F1
#
_cell.length_a   1.000
_cell.length_b   1.000
_cell.length_c   1.000
_cell.angle_alpha   90.00
_cell.angle_beta   90.00
_cell.angle_gamma   90.00
#
_symmetry.space_group_name_H-M   'P 1'
#
loop_
_entity.id
_entity.type
_entity.pdbx_description
1 polymer ?
#
loop_
_entity_poly.entity_id
_entity_poly.type
_entity_poly.pdbx_seq_one_letter_code
_entity_poly.pdbx_strand_id
1 'polypeptide(L)'
;YLQGSCFGLRWFTPANEVPLCGHATLAAAAVLFHIQKNTNSVLTFVTLSGELKARQAEDHIVLDLPLYLTYPQVLQEVEELIKTALGDKIVQDLRYSPDTKKLLVRLSDAYERSVLEELQLSSQSLLSAEKTGKVKGLIVTLKGNSSGKQKGHDFYSRYFAPWYGILEDPVTG
;
A
#
# COMPACT_ATOMS: atom_id res chain seq x y z
N TYR A 1 -26.75 -3.38 13.62
CA TYR A 1 -26.11 -3.12 12.31
C TYR A 1 -26.73 -1.95 11.59
N LEU A 2 -28.04 -1.96 11.28
CA LEU A 2 -28.72 -0.90 10.52
C LEU A 2 -28.47 0.55 10.99
N GLN A 3 -28.38 0.78 12.31
CA GLN A 3 -28.14 2.10 12.91
C GLN A 3 -26.79 2.20 13.63
N GLY A 4 -25.98 1.14 13.63
CA GLY A 4 -24.66 1.19 14.28
C GLY A 4 -23.69 2.03 13.46
N SER A 5 -23.04 3.01 14.08
CA SER A 5 -22.08 3.90 13.42
C SER A 5 -20.62 3.60 13.78
N CYS A 6 -20.37 2.74 14.79
CA CYS A 6 -19.05 2.40 15.27
C CYS A 6 -18.88 0.87 15.38
N PHE A 7 -17.79 0.33 14.84
CA PHE A 7 -17.50 -1.10 14.76
C PHE A 7 -16.05 -1.40 15.11
N GLY A 8 -15.79 -2.49 15.84
CA GLY A 8 -14.44 -3.04 15.93
C GLY A 8 -14.04 -3.74 14.63
N LEU A 9 -12.83 -3.51 14.14
CA LEU A 9 -12.34 -4.12 12.91
C LEU A 9 -10.89 -4.60 13.07
N ARG A 10 -10.63 -5.83 12.61
CA ARG A 10 -9.35 -6.53 12.65
C ARG A 10 -9.09 -7.19 11.31
N TRP A 11 -7.84 -7.24 10.87
CA TRP A 11 -7.45 -7.86 9.61
C TRP A 11 -6.41 -8.93 9.82
N PHE A 12 -6.61 -10.06 9.16
CA PHE A 12 -5.71 -11.20 9.25
C PHE A 12 -5.23 -11.54 7.84
N THR A 13 -3.92 -11.57 7.65
CA THR A 13 -3.31 -12.32 6.56
C THR A 13 -3.36 -13.81 6.91
N PRO A 14 -3.01 -14.73 6.00
CA PRO A 14 -2.88 -16.15 6.35
C PRO A 14 -1.90 -16.43 7.50
N ALA A 15 -0.95 -15.52 7.77
CA ALA A 15 0.11 -15.70 8.75
C ALA A 15 -0.08 -14.90 10.05
N ASN A 16 -0.64 -13.68 9.99
CA ASN A 16 -0.67 -12.78 11.14
C ASN A 16 -1.78 -11.74 11.06
N GLU A 17 -2.16 -11.19 12.21
CA GLU A 17 -2.94 -9.95 12.27
C GLU A 17 -2.08 -8.77 11.75
N VAL A 18 -2.68 -7.87 10.97
CA VAL A 18 -2.04 -6.65 10.48
C VAL A 18 -2.77 -5.41 11.00
N PRO A 19 -2.05 -4.32 11.29
CA PRO A 19 -2.64 -3.16 11.96
C PRO A 19 -3.54 -2.31 11.05
N LEU A 20 -3.39 -2.40 9.73
CA LEU A 20 -4.16 -1.64 8.74
C LEU A 20 -4.30 -2.45 7.44
N CYS A 21 -5.50 -2.48 6.86
CA CYS A 21 -5.71 -2.96 5.50
C CYS A 21 -6.80 -2.16 4.79
N GLY A 22 -6.42 -1.28 3.85
CA GLY A 22 -7.32 -0.35 3.19
C GLY A 22 -8.44 -1.06 2.40
N HIS A 23 -8.09 -1.99 1.50
CA HIS A 23 -9.07 -2.68 0.67
C HIS A 23 -10.06 -3.52 1.49
N ALA A 24 -9.61 -4.15 2.59
CA ALA A 24 -10.49 -4.90 3.47
C ALA A 24 -11.39 -3.98 4.31
N THR A 25 -10.90 -2.78 4.68
CA THR A 25 -11.74 -1.72 5.28
C THR A 25 -12.83 -1.27 4.31
N LEU A 26 -12.46 -1.03 3.06
CA LEU A 26 -13.37 -0.66 1.99
C LEU A 26 -14.45 -1.73 1.78
N ALA A 27 -14.04 -3.00 1.73
CA ALA A 27 -14.95 -4.14 1.60
C ALA A 27 -15.92 -4.24 2.79
N ALA A 28 -15.42 -4.07 4.03
CA ALA A 28 -16.27 -4.09 5.23
C ALA A 28 -17.30 -2.95 5.20
N ALA A 29 -16.89 -1.74 4.82
CA ALA A 29 -17.78 -0.60 4.64
C ALA A 29 -18.83 -0.88 3.55
N ALA A 30 -18.42 -1.47 2.42
CA ALA A 30 -19.32 -1.80 1.31
C ALA A 30 -20.40 -2.81 1.73
N VAL A 31 -20.03 -3.84 2.52
CA VAL A 31 -21.00 -4.79 3.08
C VAL A 31 -21.98 -4.07 4.00
N LEU A 32 -21.51 -3.19 4.89
CA LEU A 32 -22.37 -2.47 5.82
C LEU A 32 -23.33 -1.51 5.09
N PHE A 33 -22.85 -0.71 4.14
CA PHE A 33 -23.69 0.20 3.37
C PHE A 33 -24.65 -0.53 2.42
N HIS A 34 -24.13 -1.43 1.59
CA HIS A 34 -24.90 -1.94 0.46
C HIS A 34 -25.65 -3.24 0.73
N ILE A 35 -25.13 -4.13 1.59
CA ILE A 35 -25.77 -5.41 1.91
C ILE A 35 -26.61 -5.27 3.17
N GLN A 36 -26.03 -4.74 4.25
CA GLN A 36 -26.72 -4.56 5.53
C GLN A 36 -27.60 -3.30 5.56
N LYS A 37 -27.57 -2.49 4.49
CA LYS A 37 -28.38 -1.26 4.32
C LYS A 37 -28.24 -0.30 5.51
N ASN A 38 -27.04 -0.18 6.07
CA ASN A 38 -26.75 0.76 7.14
C ASN A 38 -27.03 2.20 6.65
N THR A 39 -27.76 2.98 7.43
CA THR A 39 -28.25 4.31 7.05
C THR A 39 -27.37 5.46 7.54
N ASN A 40 -26.32 5.17 8.31
CA ASN A 40 -25.38 6.20 8.75
C ASN A 40 -24.60 6.76 7.55
N SER A 41 -24.36 8.08 7.54
CA SER A 41 -23.56 8.72 6.50
C SER A 41 -22.06 8.42 6.61
N VAL A 42 -21.60 8.10 7.83
CA VAL A 42 -20.21 7.77 8.16
C VAL A 42 -20.19 6.58 9.10
N LEU A 43 -19.28 5.65 8.84
CA LEU A 43 -18.94 4.53 9.71
C LEU A 43 -17.55 4.77 10.30
N THR A 44 -17.41 4.55 11.59
CA THR A 44 -16.13 4.54 12.31
C THR A 44 -15.72 3.10 12.60
N PHE A 45 -14.50 2.74 12.24
CA PHE A 45 -13.89 1.47 12.58
C PHE A 45 -12.80 1.68 13.64
N VAL A 46 -12.94 1.03 14.78
CA VAL A 46 -11.93 1.00 15.85
C VAL A 46 -10.97 -0.15 15.56
N THR A 47 -9.70 0.19 15.33
CA THR A 47 -8.69 -0.74 14.80
C THR A 47 -7.37 -0.62 15.57
N LEU A 48 -6.40 -1.49 15.28
CA LEU A 48 -5.06 -1.37 15.86
C LEU A 48 -4.28 -0.13 15.36
N SER A 49 -4.68 0.48 14.24
CA SER A 49 -4.12 1.74 13.74
C SER A 49 -4.91 2.98 14.17
N GLY A 50 -5.78 2.85 15.16
CA GLY A 50 -6.70 3.91 15.59
C GLY A 50 -8.04 3.86 14.86
N GLU A 51 -8.75 4.99 14.84
CA GLU A 51 -10.04 5.10 14.18
C GLU A 51 -9.88 5.35 12.68
N LEU A 52 -10.58 4.55 11.88
CA LEU A 52 -10.73 4.77 10.44
C LEU A 52 -12.16 5.16 10.13
N LYS A 53 -12.36 6.11 9.21
CA LYS A 53 -13.70 6.53 8.79
C LYS A 53 -13.96 6.10 7.37
N ALA A 54 -15.15 5.56 7.14
CA ALA A 54 -15.66 5.28 5.81
C ALA A 54 -16.97 6.05 5.61
N ARG A 55 -17.08 6.80 4.51
CA ARG A 55 -18.31 7.50 4.15
C ARG A 55 -18.77 7.08 2.77
N GLN A 56 -20.07 6.97 2.59
CA GLN A 56 -20.65 6.81 1.26
C GLN A 56 -20.66 8.17 0.55
N ALA A 57 -20.28 8.17 -0.73
CA ALA A 57 -20.25 9.34 -1.59
C ALA A 57 -20.75 8.93 -2.98
N GLU A 58 -22.05 9.14 -3.23
CA GLU A 58 -22.71 8.68 -4.46
C GLU A 58 -22.46 7.17 -4.68
N ASP A 59 -21.80 6.82 -5.79
CA ASP A 59 -21.47 5.44 -6.20
C ASP A 59 -20.13 4.95 -5.62
N HIS A 60 -19.51 5.72 -4.73
CA HIS A 60 -18.20 5.42 -4.15
C HIS A 60 -18.22 5.38 -2.63
N ILE A 61 -17.20 4.74 -2.06
CA ILE A 61 -16.90 4.80 -0.63
C ILE A 61 -15.55 5.48 -0.50
N VAL A 62 -15.50 6.49 0.37
CA VAL A 62 -14.28 7.23 0.69
C VAL A 62 -13.80 6.80 2.05
N LEU A 63 -12.54 6.37 2.11
CA LEU A 63 -11.84 6.07 3.36
C LEU A 63 -10.99 7.27 3.78
N ASP A 64 -10.99 7.54 5.08
CA ASP A 64 -10.03 8.40 5.74
C ASP A 64 -8.95 7.49 6.36
N LEU A 65 -7.73 7.54 5.80
CA LEU A 65 -6.60 6.71 6.19
C LEU A 65 -5.53 7.55 6.87
N PRO A 66 -4.76 6.97 7.82
CA PRO A 66 -3.71 7.71 8.50
C PRO A 66 -2.62 8.19 7.53
N LEU A 67 -2.19 9.44 7.70
CA LEU A 67 -1.02 9.97 6.99
C LEU A 67 0.26 9.53 7.71
N TYR A 68 1.01 8.62 7.09
CA TYR A 68 2.33 8.24 7.54
C TYR A 68 3.41 9.01 6.78
N LEU A 69 4.20 9.79 7.50
CA LEU A 69 5.28 10.57 6.89
C LEU A 69 6.42 9.67 6.42
N THR A 70 7.11 10.14 5.39
CA THR A 70 8.32 9.49 4.86
C THR A 70 9.50 10.45 4.92
N TYR A 71 10.68 9.88 5.08
CA TYR A 71 11.94 10.60 5.21
C TYR A 71 12.92 10.11 4.15
N PRO A 72 13.86 10.95 3.67
CA PRO A 72 14.93 10.52 2.78
C PRO A 72 15.65 9.29 3.35
N GLN A 73 15.84 8.26 2.52
CA GLN A 73 16.54 7.04 2.89
C GLN A 73 17.92 7.00 2.21
N VAL A 74 18.96 6.77 3.02
CA VAL A 74 20.33 6.57 2.54
C VAL A 74 20.41 5.24 1.79
N LEU A 75 20.86 5.27 0.54
CA LEU A 75 20.88 4.10 -0.35
C LEU A 75 21.75 2.97 0.22
N GLN A 76 22.91 3.29 0.78
CA GLN A 76 23.87 2.32 1.32
C GLN A 76 23.28 1.41 2.40
N GLU A 77 22.29 1.90 3.17
CA GLU A 77 21.64 1.13 4.22
C GLU A 77 20.66 0.07 3.68
N VAL A 78 20.21 0.21 2.42
CA VAL A 78 19.23 -0.67 1.78
C VAL A 78 19.70 -1.17 0.41
N GLU A 79 20.99 -1.05 0.11
CA GLU A 79 21.55 -1.26 -1.22
C GLU A 79 21.35 -2.70 -1.70
N GLU A 80 21.52 -3.69 -0.82
CA GLU A 80 21.31 -5.11 -1.14
C GLU A 80 19.85 -5.38 -1.53
N LEU A 81 18.90 -4.78 -0.82
CA LEU A 81 17.47 -4.88 -1.14
C LEU A 81 17.14 -4.21 -2.48
N ILE A 82 17.66 -3.01 -2.72
CA ILE A 82 17.45 -2.28 -3.98
C ILE A 82 18.03 -3.03 -5.17
N LYS A 83 19.28 -3.52 -5.06
CA LYS A 83 19.91 -4.31 -6.13
C LYS A 83 19.16 -5.60 -6.40
N THR A 84 18.72 -6.28 -5.35
CA THR A 84 17.94 -7.52 -5.46
C THR A 84 16.59 -7.28 -6.13
N ALA A 85 15.91 -6.19 -5.79
CA ALA A 85 14.60 -5.88 -6.34
C ALA A 85 14.67 -5.30 -7.76
N LEU A 86 15.61 -4.39 -8.01
CA LEU A 86 15.57 -3.52 -9.18
C LEU A 86 16.74 -3.74 -10.15
N GLY A 87 17.78 -4.47 -9.74
CA GLY A 87 19.03 -4.59 -10.49
C GLY A 87 19.70 -3.22 -10.64
N ASP A 88 20.16 -2.92 -11.86
CA ASP A 88 20.85 -1.67 -12.18
C ASP A 88 19.89 -0.54 -12.62
N LYS A 89 18.59 -0.65 -12.33
CA LYS A 89 17.62 0.41 -12.68
C LYS A 89 17.96 1.70 -11.94
N ILE A 90 17.80 2.82 -12.63
CA ILE A 90 18.08 4.15 -12.09
C ILE A 90 16.99 4.54 -11.10
N VAL A 91 17.38 4.72 -9.85
CA VAL A 91 16.51 5.18 -8.77
C VAL A 91 16.61 6.70 -8.62
N GLN A 92 15.46 7.36 -8.65
CA GLN A 92 15.34 8.81 -8.62
C GLN A 92 15.15 9.38 -7.20
N ASP A 93 14.41 8.67 -6.35
CA ASP A 93 14.21 9.04 -4.94
C ASP A 93 13.99 7.80 -4.08
N LEU A 94 14.44 7.86 -2.83
CA LEU A 94 14.32 6.81 -1.84
C LEU A 94 13.74 7.39 -0.56
N ARG A 95 12.60 6.86 -0.12
CA ARG A 95 11.87 7.35 1.04
C ARG A 95 11.53 6.20 1.97
N TYR A 96 11.60 6.42 3.28
CA TYR A 96 11.28 5.41 4.28
C TYR A 96 10.33 5.98 5.33
N SER A 97 9.35 5.18 5.74
CA SER A 97 8.46 5.49 6.85
C SER A 97 8.76 4.56 8.04
N PRO A 98 9.25 5.08 9.19
CA PRO A 98 9.52 4.26 10.37
C PRO A 98 8.24 3.70 10.99
N ASP A 99 7.12 4.42 10.91
CA ASP A 99 5.82 4.00 11.47
C ASP A 99 5.29 2.75 10.77
N THR A 100 5.43 2.68 9.45
CA THR A 100 4.92 1.57 8.63
C THR A 100 6.00 0.57 8.23
N LYS A 101 7.28 0.90 8.46
CA LYS A 101 8.45 0.17 7.97
C LYS A 101 8.45 -0.05 6.45
N LYS A 102 7.80 0.83 5.71
CA LYS A 102 7.73 0.78 4.24
C LYS A 102 8.85 1.60 3.62
N LEU A 103 9.54 1.00 2.66
CA LEU A 103 10.50 1.65 1.77
C LEU A 103 9.79 1.98 0.45
N LEU A 104 9.75 3.26 0.09
CA LEU A 104 9.24 3.75 -1.19
C LEU A 104 10.41 4.11 -2.10
N VAL A 105 10.42 3.49 -3.26
CA VAL A 105 11.45 3.64 -4.28
C VAL A 105 10.81 4.25 -5.52
N ARG A 106 11.18 5.48 -5.84
CA ARG A 106 10.77 6.13 -7.07
C ARG A 106 11.84 5.89 -8.13
N LEU A 107 11.46 5.27 -9.24
CA LEU A 107 12.34 5.07 -10.38
C LEU A 107 12.44 6.34 -11.24
N SER A 108 13.46 6.40 -12.09
CA SER A 108 13.68 7.50 -13.06
C SER A 108 12.47 7.74 -13.97
N ASP A 109 12.23 9.01 -14.30
CA ASP A 109 11.19 9.42 -15.28
C ASP A 109 11.50 8.95 -16.71
N ALA A 110 12.69 8.38 -16.95
CA ALA A 110 13.03 7.73 -18.21
C ALA A 110 12.37 6.35 -18.41
N TYR A 111 11.75 5.80 -17.38
CA TYR A 111 11.08 4.51 -17.43
C TYR A 111 9.57 4.66 -17.63
N GLU A 112 9.02 3.78 -18.47
CA GLU A 112 7.59 3.69 -18.71
C GLU A 112 6.95 2.61 -17.81
N ARG A 113 5.62 2.60 -17.77
CA ARG A 113 4.82 1.64 -17.00
C ARG A 113 5.22 0.17 -17.20
N SER A 114 5.66 -0.22 -18.40
CA SER A 114 6.08 -1.59 -18.71
C SER A 114 7.20 -2.09 -17.80
N VAL A 115 8.08 -1.20 -17.32
CA VAL A 115 9.16 -1.55 -16.37
C VAL A 115 8.61 -2.07 -15.05
N LEU A 116 7.47 -1.52 -14.59
CA LEU A 116 6.80 -2.06 -13.41
C LEU A 116 6.09 -3.37 -13.75
N GLU A 117 5.45 -3.50 -14.90
CA GLU A 117 4.71 -4.72 -15.28
C GLU A 117 5.64 -5.93 -15.47
N GLU A 118 6.84 -5.70 -16.00
CA GLU A 118 7.86 -6.72 -16.22
C GLU A 118 8.67 -7.07 -14.96
N LEU A 119 8.48 -6.34 -13.85
CA LEU A 119 9.24 -6.57 -12.62
C LEU A 119 8.91 -7.94 -12.01
N GLN A 120 9.88 -8.85 -12.00
CA GLN A 120 9.75 -10.20 -11.44
C GLN A 120 10.53 -10.29 -10.13
N LEU A 121 9.82 -10.30 -9.01
CA LEU A 121 10.40 -10.46 -7.67
C LEU A 121 10.07 -11.82 -7.09
N SER A 122 10.96 -12.35 -6.25
CA SER A 122 10.70 -13.55 -5.47
C SER A 122 10.71 -13.23 -3.98
N SER A 123 9.82 -13.87 -3.21
CA SER A 123 9.79 -13.69 -1.76
C SER A 123 11.14 -14.06 -1.14
N GLN A 124 11.73 -15.17 -1.59
CA GLN A 124 12.99 -15.67 -1.04
C GLN A 124 14.12 -14.66 -1.22
N SER A 125 14.25 -14.05 -2.41
CA SER A 125 15.29 -13.06 -2.69
C SER A 125 15.14 -11.82 -1.81
N LEU A 126 13.93 -11.28 -1.70
CA LEU A 126 13.66 -10.09 -0.88
C LEU A 126 13.87 -10.36 0.62
N LEU A 127 13.43 -11.52 1.12
CA LEU A 127 13.65 -11.94 2.50
C LEU A 127 15.14 -12.08 2.83
N SER A 128 15.93 -12.66 1.91
CA SER A 128 17.38 -12.80 2.08
C SER A 128 18.13 -11.47 2.03
N ALA A 129 17.65 -10.50 1.24
CA ALA A 129 18.32 -9.22 1.04
C ALA A 129 18.10 -8.23 2.20
N GLU A 130 16.97 -8.32 2.91
CA GLU A 130 16.67 -7.46 4.07
C GLU A 130 16.99 -8.17 5.39
N LYS A 131 18.21 -7.97 5.89
CA LYS A 131 18.74 -8.67 7.08
C LYS A 131 18.52 -7.92 8.40
N THR A 132 18.16 -6.64 8.33
CA THR A 132 18.09 -5.77 9.52
C THR A 132 16.70 -5.77 10.16
N GLY A 133 15.68 -6.19 9.42
CA GLY A 133 14.27 -6.10 9.84
C GLY A 133 13.72 -4.67 9.81
N LYS A 134 14.48 -3.73 9.24
CA LYS A 134 14.10 -2.32 9.07
C LYS A 134 12.96 -2.17 8.07
N VAL A 135 13.04 -2.88 6.95
CA VAL A 135 12.01 -2.84 5.90
C VAL A 135 11.06 -4.04 6.05
N LYS A 136 9.76 -3.75 5.99
CA LYS A 136 8.68 -4.75 6.00
C LYS A 136 7.73 -4.61 4.82
N GLY A 137 7.93 -3.60 3.98
CA GLY A 137 7.21 -3.46 2.71
C GLY A 137 8.02 -2.62 1.73
N LEU A 138 7.99 -2.99 0.46
CA LEU A 138 8.69 -2.31 -0.62
C LEU A 138 7.66 -1.79 -1.63
N ILE A 139 7.56 -0.47 -1.75
CA ILE A 139 6.77 0.21 -2.78
C ILE A 139 7.73 0.62 -3.90
N VAL A 140 7.43 0.22 -5.13
CA VAL A 140 8.13 0.72 -6.31
C VAL A 140 7.15 1.58 -7.10
N THR A 141 7.52 2.82 -7.40
CA THR A 141 6.65 3.79 -8.05
C THR A 141 7.32 4.49 -9.24
N LEU A 142 6.49 4.86 -10.21
CA LEU A 142 6.84 5.65 -11.39
C LEU A 142 5.92 6.85 -11.49
N LYS A 143 6.46 7.95 -12.03
CA LYS A 143 5.64 9.05 -12.49
C LYS A 143 4.75 8.56 -13.63
N GLY A 144 3.48 8.90 -13.58
CA GLY A 144 2.56 8.56 -14.65
C GLY A 144 2.76 9.46 -15.87
N ASN A 145 2.33 8.96 -17.02
CA ASN A 145 2.41 9.67 -18.29
C ASN A 145 1.02 10.19 -18.69
N SER A 146 0.96 11.41 -19.23
CA SER A 146 -0.28 11.99 -19.78
C SER A 146 -0.36 11.86 -21.30
N SER A 147 0.41 10.95 -21.88
CA SER A 147 0.63 10.85 -23.32
C SER A 147 -0.51 10.09 -24.01
N GLY A 148 -1.51 10.79 -24.52
CA GLY A 148 -2.59 10.19 -25.33
C GLY A 148 -3.92 10.95 -25.29
N LYS A 149 -4.96 10.39 -25.91
CA LYS A 149 -6.35 10.93 -25.88
C LYS A 149 -7.09 10.61 -24.58
N GLN A 150 -6.53 9.77 -23.71
CA GLN A 150 -7.08 9.44 -22.40
C GLN A 150 -6.35 10.22 -21.31
N LYS A 151 -7.08 10.58 -20.24
CA LYS A 151 -6.51 11.20 -19.06
C LYS A 151 -5.55 10.19 -18.41
N GLY A 152 -4.25 10.46 -18.50
CA GLY A 152 -3.23 9.62 -17.88
C GLY A 152 -3.34 9.58 -16.36
N HIS A 153 -2.66 8.62 -15.74
CA HIS A 153 -2.54 8.56 -14.28
C HIS A 153 -1.40 9.47 -13.80
N ASP A 154 -1.47 9.96 -12.56
CA ASP A 154 -0.40 10.77 -11.97
C ASP A 154 0.83 9.91 -11.59
N PHE A 155 0.60 8.65 -11.22
CA PHE A 155 1.63 7.68 -10.88
C PHE A 155 1.15 6.24 -11.08
N TYR A 156 2.11 5.33 -11.10
CA TYR A 156 1.91 3.88 -11.07
C TYR A 156 2.72 3.29 -9.94
N SER A 157 2.21 2.27 -9.24
CA SER A 157 2.95 1.62 -8.15
C SER A 157 2.69 0.12 -8.05
N ARG A 158 3.66 -0.60 -7.50
CA ARG A 158 3.54 -1.99 -7.02
C ARG A 158 4.00 -2.08 -5.57
N TYR A 159 3.38 -2.95 -4.77
CA TYR A 159 3.72 -3.13 -3.36
C TYR A 159 4.05 -4.58 -3.03
N PHE A 160 5.27 -4.80 -2.58
CA PHE A 160 5.78 -6.11 -2.19
C PHE A 160 5.91 -6.20 -0.68
N ALA A 161 5.36 -7.28 -0.11
CA ALA A 161 5.24 -7.44 1.34
C ALA A 161 5.61 -8.85 1.84
N PRO A 162 6.69 -9.48 1.35
CA PRO A 162 7.01 -10.88 1.67
C PRO A 162 7.21 -11.13 3.17
N TRP A 163 7.61 -10.10 3.94
CA TRP A 163 7.73 -10.17 5.40
C TRP A 163 6.39 -10.30 6.14
N TYR A 164 5.26 -10.12 5.45
CA TYR A 164 3.90 -10.36 5.93
C TYR A 164 3.28 -11.64 5.34
N GLY A 165 4.08 -12.48 4.68
CA GLY A 165 3.66 -13.78 4.15
C GLY A 165 2.96 -13.72 2.79
N ILE A 166 2.87 -12.55 2.16
CA ILE A 166 2.39 -12.36 0.78
C ILE A 166 3.48 -11.74 -0.07
N LEU A 167 3.73 -12.24 -1.28
CA LEU A 167 4.76 -11.62 -2.14
C LEU A 167 4.37 -10.19 -2.50
N GLU A 168 3.15 -10.03 -3.02
CA GLU A 168 2.65 -8.77 -3.59
C GLU A 168 1.19 -8.58 -3.22
N ASP A 169 0.84 -7.33 -2.89
CA ASP A 169 -0.54 -6.89 -2.73
C ASP A 169 -1.03 -6.28 -4.05
N PRO A 170 -2.15 -6.75 -4.62
CA PRO A 170 -2.65 -6.22 -5.88
C PRO A 170 -3.06 -4.74 -5.79
N VAL A 171 -3.55 -4.27 -4.63
CA VAL A 171 -3.93 -2.86 -4.41
C VAL A 171 -3.71 -2.48 -2.95
N THR A 172 -2.70 -1.63 -2.73
CA THR A 172 -2.38 -1.06 -1.42
C THR A 172 -2.89 0.38 -1.35
N GLY A 173 -3.89 0.59 -0.50
CA GLY A 173 -4.45 1.91 -0.20
C GLY A 173 -3.56 2.77 0.68
#